data_AF-A0A535HMC8-F1
#
_entry.id   AF-A0A535HMC8-F1
#
_cell.length_a   1.000
_cell.length_b   1.000
_cell.length_c   1.000
_cell.angle_alpha   90.00
_cell.angle_beta   90.00
_cell.angle_gamma   90.00
#
_symmetry.space_group_name_H-M   'P 1'
#
loop_
_entity.id
_entity.type
_entity.pdbx_description
1 polymer ?
#
loop_
_entity_poly.entity_id
_entity_poly.type
_entity_poly.pdbx_seq_one_letter_code
_entity_poly.pdbx_strand_id
1 'polypeptide(L)'
;MAVARYTLLELTRRRILLVFFIIGAAGIALLGILLKVFSSSISGTFQNGGGGGGGPNGPPPLTPAQLNQLLELTFVQNLIGVLGLFALLIAYAIGMTAIYHDLESGSAVSIFSKPVSRVAFTIGKLAAAVAAIIVIVGLLGIEARLFILLFGGGLEQALTLEILASVANAVTLMLLVLALTTWMNNIVAAVVAFIYNGAAGIVVALHNQMENGFLGDNQIVHTGLTILYWIVPHSLVSDAPREIARQEFAIFNAGNVNVGESASQAVSGIPGPSSVGDIVWWAFVIVVFASLVYVAVRRRQV
;
A
#
# COMPACT_ATOMS: atom_id res chain seq x y z
N MET A 1 4.44 -11.44 -26.15
CA MET A 1 4.55 -9.97 -26.32
C MET A 1 3.32 -9.33 -26.95
N ALA A 2 2.79 -9.81 -28.09
CA ALA A 2 1.67 -9.14 -28.78
C ALA A 2 0.41 -8.97 -27.90
N VAL A 3 0.00 -10.01 -27.17
CA VAL A 3 -1.15 -9.96 -26.24
C VAL A 3 -0.96 -8.94 -25.12
N ALA A 4 0.25 -8.87 -24.55
CA ALA A 4 0.56 -7.90 -23.50
C ALA A 4 0.49 -6.45 -24.03
N ARG A 5 1.03 -6.18 -25.22
CA ARG A 5 0.95 -4.85 -25.86
C ARG A 5 -0.50 -4.44 -26.14
N TYR A 6 -1.30 -5.36 -26.67
CA TYR A 6 -2.72 -5.10 -26.91
C TYR A 6 -3.47 -4.79 -25.61
N THR A 7 -3.25 -5.59 -24.57
CA THR A 7 -3.88 -5.38 -23.26
C THR A 7 -3.46 -4.04 -22.66
N LEU A 8 -2.18 -3.67 -22.75
CA LEU A 8 -1.71 -2.36 -22.29
C LEU A 8 -2.39 -1.22 -23.05
N LEU A 9 -2.46 -1.29 -24.39
CA LEU A 9 -3.16 -0.27 -25.18
C LEU A 9 -4.64 -0.15 -24.82
N GLU A 10 -5.28 -1.28 -24.54
CA GLU A 10 -6.67 -1.31 -24.09
C GLU A 10 -6.84 -0.66 -22.71
N LEU A 11 -5.97 -0.99 -21.75
CA LEU A 11 -5.94 -0.36 -20.44
C LEU A 11 -5.67 1.14 -20.54
N THR A 12 -4.74 1.58 -21.40
CA THR A 12 -4.47 3.01 -21.65
C THR A 12 -5.68 3.73 -22.25
N ARG A 13 -6.48 3.06 -23.08
CA ARG A 13 -7.71 3.63 -23.64
C ARG A 13 -8.81 3.80 -22.59
N ARG A 14 -8.80 3.00 -21.52
CA ARG A 14 -9.79 3.09 -20.45
C ARG A 14 -9.50 4.34 -19.59
N ARG A 15 -10.28 5.40 -19.84
CA ARG A 15 -10.21 6.68 -19.12
C ARG A 15 -10.29 6.52 -17.60
N ILE A 16 -10.89 5.45 -17.09
CA ILE A 16 -11.04 5.22 -15.66
C ILE A 16 -9.70 5.13 -14.91
N LEU A 17 -8.67 4.51 -15.50
CA LEU A 17 -7.35 4.42 -14.87
C LEU A 17 -6.66 5.78 -14.81
N LEU A 18 -6.81 6.58 -15.87
CA LEU A 18 -6.32 7.95 -15.91
C LEU A 18 -7.05 8.83 -14.89
N VAL A 19 -8.36 8.64 -14.70
CA VAL A 19 -9.12 9.35 -13.66
C VAL A 19 -8.60 9.00 -12.26
N PHE A 20 -8.41 7.72 -11.95
CA PHE A 20 -7.83 7.30 -10.66
C PHE A 20 -6.43 7.87 -10.45
N PHE A 21 -5.58 7.84 -11.48
CA PHE A 21 -4.26 8.43 -11.42
C PHE A 21 -4.32 9.94 -11.17
N ILE A 22 -5.14 10.68 -11.91
CA ILE A 22 -5.28 12.14 -11.74
C ILE A 22 -5.80 12.48 -10.34
N ILE A 23 -6.81 11.76 -9.84
CA ILE A 23 -7.35 11.99 -8.49
C ILE A 23 -6.28 11.68 -7.44
N GLY A 24 -5.52 10.58 -7.61
CA GLY A 24 -4.41 10.24 -6.73
C GLY A 24 -3.31 11.29 -6.69
N ALA A 25 -2.85 11.70 -7.88
CA ALA A 25 -1.83 12.73 -8.05
C ALA A 25 -2.27 14.07 -7.45
N ALA A 26 -3.48 14.53 -7.82
CA ALA A 26 -4.05 15.76 -7.27
C ALA A 26 -4.22 15.69 -5.76
N GLY A 27 -4.60 14.53 -5.21
CA GLY A 27 -4.73 14.31 -3.77
C GLY A 27 -3.38 14.43 -3.05
N ILE A 28 -2.33 13.78 -3.55
CA ILE A 28 -0.98 13.85 -3.00
C ILE A 28 -0.44 15.28 -3.06
N ALA A 29 -0.59 15.94 -4.21
CA ALA A 29 -0.15 17.32 -4.42
C ALA A 29 -0.87 18.30 -3.49
N LEU A 30 -2.20 18.20 -3.40
CA LEU A 30 -3.01 19.05 -2.53
C LEU A 30 -2.63 18.87 -1.05
N LEU A 31 -2.40 17.63 -0.61
CA LEU A 31 -1.99 17.34 0.76
C LEU A 31 -0.62 17.97 1.07
N GLY A 32 0.36 17.79 0.18
CA GLY A 32 1.70 18.37 0.34
C GLY A 32 1.68 19.90 0.37
N ILE A 33 0.95 20.52 -0.55
CA ILE A 33 0.82 21.99 -0.63
C ILE A 33 0.11 22.54 0.61
N LEU A 34 -1.01 21.94 1.03
CA LEU A 34 -1.75 22.41 2.21
C LEU A 34 -0.91 22.36 3.48
N LEU A 35 -0.20 21.25 3.73
CA LEU A 35 0.67 21.13 4.89
C LEU A 35 1.81 22.15 4.85
N LYS A 36 2.41 22.39 3.67
CA LYS A 36 3.47 23.40 3.54
C LYS A 36 2.95 24.82 3.77
N VAL A 37 1.83 25.20 3.19
CA VAL A 37 1.23 26.55 3.37
C VAL A 37 0.84 26.79 4.83
N PHE A 38 0.20 25.79 5.46
CA PHE A 38 -0.19 25.85 6.87
C PHE A 38 1.06 25.99 7.76
N SER A 39 2.12 25.25 7.48
CA SER A 39 3.38 25.35 8.21
C SER A 39 4.02 26.73 8.15
N SER A 40 4.09 27.34 6.96
CA SER A 40 4.69 28.66 6.77
C SER A 40 3.92 29.76 7.52
N SER A 41 2.61 29.60 7.63
CA SER A 41 1.74 30.54 8.37
C SER A 41 1.98 30.43 9.88
N ILE A 42 2.11 29.20 10.36
CA ILE A 42 2.35 28.90 11.78
C ILE A 42 3.77 29.30 12.20
N SER A 43 4.80 28.95 11.41
CA SER A 43 6.19 29.28 11.72
C SER A 43 6.42 30.79 11.77
N GLY A 44 5.78 31.55 10.87
CA GLY A 44 5.83 33.03 10.87
C GLY A 44 5.20 33.65 12.13
N THR A 45 4.22 32.97 12.74
CA THR A 45 3.58 33.40 13.99
C THR A 45 4.49 33.12 15.19
N PHE A 46 5.17 31.96 15.23
CA PHE A 46 6.11 31.61 16.30
C PHE A 46 7.41 32.43 16.27
N GLN A 47 7.90 32.81 15.08
CA GLN A 47 9.09 33.67 14.96
C GLN A 47 8.83 35.13 15.37
N ASN A 48 7.65 35.66 15.08
CA ASN A 48 7.27 37.03 15.45
C ASN A 48 6.71 37.14 16.88
N GLY A 49 6.32 36.03 17.51
CA GLY A 49 5.85 35.96 18.90
C GLY A 49 6.96 35.79 19.95
N GLY A 50 8.19 36.25 19.67
CA GLY A 50 9.39 36.10 20.51
C GLY A 50 9.37 36.81 21.88
N GLY A 51 8.22 36.97 22.53
CA GLY A 51 8.13 37.58 23.85
C GLY A 51 6.91 37.09 24.63
N GLY A 52 7.13 36.17 25.58
CA GLY A 52 6.19 35.91 26.68
C GLY A 52 5.42 34.60 26.56
N GLY A 53 5.91 33.55 27.24
CA GLY A 53 5.12 32.33 27.42
C GLY A 53 5.87 31.15 28.01
N GLY A 54 7.20 31.14 27.93
CA GLY A 54 8.03 30.19 28.68
C GLY A 54 8.16 30.62 30.13
N GLY A 55 7.24 30.18 30.99
CA GLY A 55 7.56 30.11 32.42
C GLY A 55 8.81 29.22 32.63
N PRO A 56 9.51 29.32 33.78
CA PRO A 56 10.76 28.60 34.04
C PRO A 56 10.71 27.07 33.84
N ASN A 57 9.51 26.49 33.77
CA ASN A 57 9.24 25.05 33.69
C ASN A 57 8.46 24.65 32.42
N GLY A 58 8.34 25.51 31.41
CA GLY A 58 7.71 25.14 30.13
C GLY A 58 8.67 24.38 29.22
N PRO A 59 8.21 23.42 28.40
CA PRO A 59 9.06 22.80 27.39
C PRO A 59 9.59 23.90 26.44
N PRO A 60 10.88 23.82 26.04
CA PRO A 60 11.46 24.81 25.13
C PRO A 60 10.66 24.86 23.82
N PRO A 61 10.47 26.04 23.22
CA PRO A 61 9.78 26.17 21.94
C PRO A 61 10.52 25.37 20.86
N LEU A 62 9.75 24.64 20.04
CA LEU A 62 10.29 23.85 18.93
C LEU A 62 11.05 24.75 17.95
N THR A 63 12.24 24.31 17.55
CA THR A 63 13.03 25.00 16.52
C THR A 63 12.33 24.89 15.15
N PRO A 64 12.56 25.84 14.21
CA PRO A 64 11.99 25.75 12.86
C PRO A 64 12.36 24.45 12.11
N ALA A 65 13.53 23.88 12.38
CA ALA A 65 13.96 22.61 11.81
C ALA A 65 13.14 21.42 12.36
N GLN A 66 12.92 21.37 13.68
CA GLN A 66 12.06 20.35 14.31
C GLN A 66 10.61 20.44 13.84
N LEU A 67 10.10 21.66 13.64
CA LEU A 67 8.76 21.86 13.09
C LEU A 67 8.64 21.30 11.65
N ASN A 68 9.61 21.61 10.78
CA ASN A 68 9.64 21.06 9.41
C ASN A 68 9.71 19.53 9.42
N GLN A 69 10.50 18.95 10.31
CA GLN A 69 10.61 17.49 10.43
C GLN A 69 9.31 16.84 10.93
N LEU A 70 8.63 17.44 11.90
CA LEU A 70 7.32 16.97 12.37
C LEU A 70 6.27 17.00 11.25
N LEU A 71 6.31 18.04 10.41
CA LEU A 71 5.42 18.17 9.26
C LEU A 71 5.75 17.16 8.17
N GLU A 72 7.04 16.89 7.93
CA GLU A 72 7.47 15.82 7.04
C GLU A 72 6.93 14.47 7.51
N LEU A 73 7.09 14.15 8.80
CA LEU A 73 6.56 12.92 9.40
C LEU A 73 5.04 12.82 9.24
N THR A 74 4.32 13.90 9.53
CA THR A 74 2.86 13.97 9.37
C THR A 74 2.44 13.80 7.90
N PHE A 75 3.17 14.42 6.98
CA PHE A 75 2.94 14.27 5.53
C PHE A 75 3.13 12.81 5.12
N VAL A 76 4.28 12.21 5.48
CA VAL A 76 4.59 10.81 5.14
C VAL A 76 3.56 9.86 5.74
N GLN A 77 3.19 10.01 7.01
CA GLN A 77 2.19 9.16 7.66
C GLN A 77 0.84 9.19 6.93
N ASN A 78 0.33 10.38 6.59
CA ASN A 78 -0.91 10.51 5.83
C ASN A 78 -0.77 9.96 4.41
N LEU A 79 0.37 10.19 3.78
CA LEU A 79 0.70 9.72 2.44
C LEU A 79 0.71 8.20 2.35
N ILE A 80 1.24 7.48 3.36
CA ILE A 80 1.21 6.01 3.42
C ILE A 80 -0.23 5.50 3.37
N GLY A 81 -1.13 6.08 4.18
CA GLY A 81 -2.55 5.71 4.17
C GLY A 81 -3.23 5.99 2.83
N VAL A 82 -2.98 7.16 2.24
CA VAL A 82 -3.54 7.56 0.95
C VAL A 82 -3.01 6.67 -0.19
N LEU A 83 -1.71 6.41 -0.23
CA LEU A 83 -1.08 5.56 -1.24
C LEU A 83 -1.64 4.14 -1.18
N GLY A 84 -1.77 3.57 0.02
CA GLY A 84 -2.37 2.25 0.22
C GLY A 84 -3.81 2.18 -0.29
N LEU A 85 -4.63 3.20 0.00
CA LEU A 85 -6.00 3.28 -0.49
C LEU A 85 -6.07 3.37 -2.02
N PHE A 86 -5.28 4.24 -2.65
CA PHE A 86 -5.27 4.35 -4.11
C PHE A 86 -4.74 3.08 -4.78
N ALA A 87 -3.68 2.48 -4.24
CA ALA A 87 -3.14 1.21 -4.73
C ALA A 87 -4.20 0.10 -4.67
N LEU A 88 -4.99 0.04 -3.59
CA LEU A 88 -6.14 -0.84 -3.45
C LEU A 88 -7.18 -0.58 -4.55
N LEU A 89 -7.64 0.66 -4.72
CA LEU A 89 -8.66 1.02 -5.71
C LEU A 89 -8.20 0.71 -7.15
N ILE A 90 -6.94 0.99 -7.47
CA ILE A 90 -6.34 0.68 -8.76
C ILE A 90 -6.27 -0.84 -8.97
N ALA A 91 -5.87 -1.60 -7.95
CA ALA A 91 -5.84 -3.06 -8.02
C ALA A 91 -7.22 -3.65 -8.30
N TYR A 92 -8.28 -3.15 -7.65
CA TYR A 92 -9.67 -3.52 -7.95
C TYR A 92 -10.06 -3.17 -9.38
N ALA A 93 -9.81 -1.92 -9.80
CA ALA A 93 -10.19 -1.44 -11.13
C ALA A 93 -9.53 -2.30 -12.23
N ILE A 94 -8.23 -2.56 -12.13
CA ILE A 94 -7.49 -3.40 -13.08
C ILE A 94 -7.96 -4.86 -12.99
N GLY A 95 -8.08 -5.41 -11.79
CA GLY A 95 -8.49 -6.80 -11.58
C GLY A 95 -9.86 -7.13 -12.19
N MET A 96 -10.83 -6.22 -12.04
CA MET A 96 -12.17 -6.38 -12.62
C MET A 96 -12.20 -6.17 -14.14
N THR A 97 -11.27 -5.43 -14.71
CA THR A 97 -11.34 -5.02 -16.12
C THR A 97 -10.45 -5.83 -17.06
N ALA A 98 -9.34 -6.37 -16.57
CA ALA A 98 -8.30 -6.95 -17.41
C ALA A 98 -8.76 -8.19 -18.21
N ILE A 99 -9.59 -9.04 -17.61
CA ILE A 99 -10.07 -10.30 -18.22
C ILE A 99 -11.57 -10.30 -18.46
N TYR A 100 -12.37 -9.76 -17.55
CA TYR A 100 -13.83 -9.94 -17.57
C TYR A 100 -14.46 -9.48 -18.90
N HIS A 101 -14.08 -8.30 -19.39
CA HIS A 101 -14.64 -7.74 -20.61
C HIS A 101 -14.35 -8.60 -21.85
N ASP A 102 -13.18 -9.26 -21.89
CA ASP A 102 -12.81 -10.16 -22.99
C ASP A 102 -13.63 -11.45 -22.97
N LEU A 103 -13.96 -11.93 -21.76
CA LEU A 103 -14.78 -13.13 -21.57
C LEU A 103 -16.25 -12.87 -21.94
N GLU A 104 -16.79 -11.71 -21.59
CA GLU A 104 -18.21 -11.40 -21.81
C GLU A 104 -18.49 -10.94 -23.25
N SER A 105 -17.57 -10.20 -23.87
CA SER A 105 -17.76 -9.66 -25.24
C SER A 105 -17.64 -10.71 -26.36
N GLY A 106 -17.32 -11.97 -26.04
CA GLY A 106 -17.04 -13.02 -27.04
C GLY A 106 -15.78 -12.76 -27.89
N SER A 107 -15.07 -11.65 -27.65
CA SER A 107 -13.81 -11.30 -28.32
C SER A 107 -12.70 -12.33 -28.04
N ALA A 108 -12.78 -13.02 -26.91
CA ALA A 108 -11.98 -14.21 -26.64
C ALA A 108 -12.04 -15.22 -27.81
N VAL A 109 -13.21 -15.51 -28.37
CA VAL A 109 -13.39 -16.51 -29.43
C VAL A 109 -12.69 -16.08 -30.73
N SER A 110 -12.73 -14.78 -31.08
CA SER A 110 -12.05 -14.25 -32.27
C SER A 110 -10.53 -14.11 -32.08
N ILE A 111 -10.05 -14.03 -30.84
CA ILE A 111 -8.62 -14.06 -30.53
C ILE A 111 -8.09 -15.50 -30.60
N PHE A 112 -8.87 -16.49 -30.12
CA PHE A 112 -8.49 -17.91 -30.16
C PHE A 112 -8.67 -18.57 -31.52
N SER A 113 -9.35 -17.94 -32.47
CA SER A 113 -9.35 -18.39 -33.87
C SER A 113 -7.98 -18.21 -34.54
N LYS A 114 -7.09 -17.41 -33.94
CA LYS A 114 -5.67 -17.32 -34.30
C LYS A 114 -4.87 -18.34 -33.49
N PRO A 115 -3.75 -18.87 -34.01
CA PRO A 115 -2.91 -19.87 -33.33
C PRO A 115 -2.11 -19.25 -32.18
N VAL A 116 -2.79 -18.75 -31.15
CA VAL A 116 -2.19 -18.22 -29.93
C VAL A 116 -2.33 -19.27 -28.83
N SER A 117 -1.21 -19.70 -28.26
CA SER A 117 -1.21 -20.60 -27.11
C SER A 117 -1.96 -19.97 -25.93
N ARG A 118 -2.81 -20.76 -25.26
CA ARG A 118 -3.61 -20.33 -24.10
C ARG A 118 -2.73 -19.80 -22.97
N VAL A 119 -1.59 -20.43 -22.76
CA VAL A 119 -0.57 -20.00 -21.80
C VAL A 119 -0.04 -18.62 -22.15
N ALA A 120 0.25 -18.36 -23.43
CA ALA A 120 0.74 -17.07 -23.90
C ALA A 120 -0.32 -15.96 -23.75
N PHE A 121 -1.61 -16.28 -23.90
CA PHE A 121 -2.71 -15.35 -23.65
C PHE A 121 -2.78 -14.96 -22.17
N THR A 122 -2.87 -15.95 -21.25
CA THR A 122 -2.97 -15.68 -19.81
C THR A 122 -1.75 -14.94 -19.29
N ILE A 123 -0.54 -15.42 -19.60
CA ILE A 123 0.71 -14.75 -19.17
C ILE A 123 0.76 -13.32 -19.74
N GLY A 124 0.34 -13.12 -20.99
CA GLY A 124 0.30 -11.79 -21.61
C GLY A 124 -0.63 -10.82 -20.86
N LYS A 125 -1.81 -11.29 -20.47
CA LYS A 125 -2.79 -10.50 -19.70
C LYS A 125 -2.30 -10.20 -18.28
N LEU A 126 -1.78 -11.21 -17.58
CA LEU A 126 -1.21 -11.06 -16.25
C LEU A 126 -0.02 -10.10 -16.25
N ALA A 127 0.93 -10.28 -17.17
CA ALA A 127 2.09 -9.41 -17.27
C ALA A 127 1.73 -7.95 -17.58
N ALA A 128 0.73 -7.72 -18.45
CA ALA A 128 0.23 -6.38 -18.74
C ALA A 128 -0.44 -5.75 -17.52
N ALA A 129 -1.26 -6.50 -16.78
CA ALA A 129 -1.95 -6.02 -15.59
C ALA A 129 -0.96 -5.68 -14.46
N VAL A 130 0.04 -6.55 -14.22
CA VAL A 130 1.14 -6.30 -13.27
C VAL A 130 1.94 -5.07 -13.68
N ALA A 131 2.33 -4.96 -14.95
CA ALA A 131 3.07 -3.79 -15.44
C ALA A 131 2.26 -2.49 -15.26
N ALA A 132 0.95 -2.52 -15.50
CA ALA A 132 0.08 -1.37 -15.27
C ALA A 132 0.06 -0.95 -13.80
N ILE A 133 -0.03 -1.88 -12.85
CA ILE A 133 0.06 -1.56 -11.41
C ILE A 133 1.40 -0.95 -11.06
N ILE A 134 2.51 -1.58 -11.48
CA ILE A 134 3.86 -1.10 -11.19
C ILE A 134 4.02 0.34 -11.70
N VAL A 135 3.56 0.62 -12.93
CA VAL A 135 3.67 1.95 -13.51
C VAL A 135 2.78 2.96 -12.78
N ILE A 136 1.49 2.66 -12.57
CA ILE A 136 0.57 3.66 -11.99
C ILE A 136 0.91 3.93 -10.52
N VAL A 137 1.03 2.88 -9.70
CA VAL A 137 1.35 3.02 -8.28
C VAL A 137 2.78 3.52 -8.09
N GLY A 138 3.73 3.07 -8.93
CA GLY A 138 5.10 3.56 -8.92
C GLY A 138 5.20 5.05 -9.28
N LEU A 139 4.43 5.54 -10.25
CA LEU A 139 4.38 6.96 -10.60
C LEU A 139 3.81 7.81 -9.45
N LEU A 140 2.74 7.35 -8.79
CA LEU A 140 2.22 8.01 -7.58
C LEU A 140 3.27 8.03 -6.46
N GLY A 141 4.04 6.96 -6.31
CA GLY A 141 5.17 6.90 -5.37
C GLY A 141 6.31 7.86 -5.71
N ILE A 142 6.63 8.04 -7.00
CA ILE A 142 7.63 9.02 -7.45
C ILE A 142 7.15 10.44 -7.15
N GLU A 143 5.88 10.74 -7.45
CA GLU A 143 5.28 12.04 -7.13
C GLU A 143 5.33 12.31 -5.62
N ALA A 144 4.94 11.33 -4.81
CA ALA A 144 5.05 11.38 -3.36
C ALA A 144 6.48 11.71 -2.88
N ARG A 145 7.51 11.11 -3.49
CA ARG A 145 8.92 11.43 -3.21
C ARG A 145 9.28 12.86 -3.57
N LEU A 146 8.82 13.37 -4.71
CA LEU A 146 9.07 14.76 -5.12
C LEU A 146 8.50 15.75 -4.11
N PHE A 147 7.34 15.45 -3.51
CA PHE A 147 6.75 16.29 -2.47
C PHE A 147 7.52 16.21 -1.14
N ILE A 148 8.13 15.08 -0.77
CA ILE A 148 9.01 15.01 0.41
C ILE A 148 10.18 15.99 0.30
N LEU A 149 10.74 16.18 -0.90
CA LEU A 149 11.85 17.12 -1.11
C LEU A 149 11.50 18.57 -0.71
N LEU A 150 10.21 18.94 -0.67
CA LEU A 150 9.77 20.26 -0.20
C LEU A 150 9.93 20.46 1.32
N PHE A 151 10.16 19.40 2.08
CA PHE A 151 10.28 19.42 3.54
C PHE A 151 11.72 19.31 4.05
N GLY A 152 12.69 19.08 3.16
CA GLY A 152 14.11 18.95 3.50
C GLY A 152 14.66 17.54 3.31
N GLY A 153 13.78 16.54 3.33
CA GLY A 153 14.13 15.14 3.08
C GLY A 153 14.74 14.46 4.31
N GLY A 154 14.65 13.14 4.32
CA GLY A 154 15.12 12.31 5.45
C GLY A 154 14.44 10.96 5.50
N LEU A 155 13.21 10.85 4.97
CA LEU A 155 12.41 9.63 4.95
C LEU A 155 12.34 8.95 3.58
N GLU A 156 13.24 9.26 2.65
CA GLU A 156 13.18 8.74 1.27
C GLU A 156 13.31 7.22 1.18
N GLN A 157 14.18 6.63 1.99
CA GLN A 157 14.37 5.18 2.00
C GLN A 157 13.15 4.47 2.57
N ALA A 158 12.60 4.98 3.67
CA ALA A 158 11.37 4.50 4.27
C ALA A 158 10.21 4.55 3.26
N LEU A 159 10.02 5.68 2.58
CA LEU A 159 9.00 5.80 1.55
C LEU A 159 9.24 4.85 0.36
N THR A 160 10.49 4.63 -0.05
CA THR A 160 10.80 3.72 -1.15
C THR A 160 10.41 2.28 -0.82
N LEU A 161 10.70 1.81 0.39
CA LEU A 161 10.30 0.48 0.85
C LEU A 161 8.77 0.36 0.97
N GLU A 162 8.11 1.42 1.41
CA GLU A 162 6.65 1.46 1.49
C GLU A 162 5.98 1.44 0.11
N ILE A 163 6.53 2.17 -0.88
CA ILE A 163 6.05 2.11 -2.26
C ILE A 163 6.19 0.68 -2.82
N LEU A 164 7.33 0.01 -2.57
CA LEU A 164 7.54 -1.36 -3.02
C LEU A 164 6.55 -2.33 -2.35
N ALA A 165 6.34 -2.21 -1.05
CA ALA A 165 5.35 -3.01 -0.32
C ALA A 165 3.93 -2.74 -0.83
N SER A 166 3.56 -1.48 -1.06
CA SER A 166 2.27 -1.07 -1.62
C SER A 166 2.03 -1.63 -3.03
N VAL A 167 3.03 -1.57 -3.91
CA VAL A 167 2.96 -2.17 -5.26
C VAL A 167 2.78 -3.69 -5.16
N ALA A 168 3.56 -4.34 -4.30
CA ALA A 168 3.48 -5.79 -4.09
C ALA A 168 2.08 -6.20 -3.58
N ASN A 169 1.56 -5.51 -2.57
CA ASN A 169 0.23 -5.76 -2.02
C ASN A 169 -0.88 -5.53 -3.05
N ALA A 170 -0.76 -4.46 -3.85
CA ALA A 170 -1.69 -4.16 -4.94
C ALA A 170 -1.69 -5.25 -6.03
N VAL A 171 -0.53 -5.80 -6.39
CA VAL A 171 -0.44 -6.91 -7.34
C VAL A 171 -1.17 -8.15 -6.81
N THR A 172 -0.94 -8.54 -5.55
CA THR A 172 -1.60 -9.71 -4.96
C THR A 172 -3.10 -9.53 -4.89
N LEU A 173 -3.57 -8.35 -4.48
CA LEU A 173 -5.00 -8.04 -4.45
C LEU A 173 -5.63 -8.03 -5.86
N MET A 174 -4.94 -7.44 -6.84
CA MET A 174 -5.39 -7.46 -8.23
C MET A 174 -5.51 -8.90 -8.74
N LEU A 175 -4.54 -9.76 -8.46
CA LEU A 175 -4.58 -11.17 -8.87
C LEU A 175 -5.71 -11.93 -8.18
N LEU A 176 -5.99 -11.65 -6.90
CA LEU A 176 -7.15 -12.21 -6.20
C LEU A 176 -8.47 -11.78 -6.87
N VAL A 177 -8.66 -10.48 -7.10
CA VAL A 177 -9.87 -9.94 -7.77
C VAL A 177 -10.00 -10.54 -9.16
N LEU A 178 -8.91 -10.59 -9.91
CA LEU A 178 -8.86 -11.14 -11.26
C LEU A 178 -9.16 -12.65 -11.24
N ALA A 179 -8.66 -13.40 -10.26
CA ALA A 179 -9.03 -14.80 -10.07
C ALA A 179 -10.53 -14.92 -9.79
N LEU A 180 -11.09 -14.19 -8.82
CA LEU A 180 -12.51 -14.28 -8.47
C LEU A 180 -13.44 -13.88 -9.63
N THR A 181 -13.13 -12.80 -10.35
CA THR A 181 -13.94 -12.33 -11.50
C THR A 181 -14.01 -13.34 -12.66
N THR A 182 -13.10 -14.32 -12.71
CA THR A 182 -13.21 -15.43 -13.68
C THR A 182 -14.22 -16.51 -13.28
N TRP A 183 -14.66 -16.59 -12.02
CA TRP A 183 -15.60 -17.59 -11.52
C TRP A 183 -16.98 -17.03 -11.18
N MET A 184 -17.05 -15.77 -10.78
CA MET A 184 -18.29 -15.12 -10.35
C MET A 184 -18.49 -13.77 -11.04
N ASN A 185 -19.68 -13.18 -10.87
CA ASN A 185 -19.97 -11.83 -11.34
C ASN A 185 -19.00 -10.81 -10.70
N ASN A 186 -18.56 -9.81 -11.46
CA ASN A 186 -17.66 -8.73 -11.00
C ASN A 186 -18.06 -8.12 -9.66
N ILE A 187 -19.35 -7.83 -9.47
CA ILE A 187 -19.82 -7.21 -8.21
C ILE A 187 -19.59 -8.16 -7.04
N VAL A 188 -19.93 -9.44 -7.21
CA VAL A 188 -19.74 -10.47 -6.17
C VAL A 188 -18.26 -10.70 -5.91
N ALA A 189 -17.43 -10.76 -6.97
CA ALA A 189 -15.99 -10.89 -6.85
C ALA A 189 -15.37 -9.72 -6.06
N ALA A 190 -15.80 -8.49 -6.34
CA ALA A 190 -15.33 -7.31 -5.63
C ALA A 190 -15.72 -7.34 -4.15
N VAL A 191 -16.97 -7.69 -3.83
CA VAL A 191 -17.44 -7.81 -2.44
C VAL A 191 -16.69 -8.91 -1.70
N VAL A 192 -16.51 -10.09 -2.31
CA VAL A 192 -15.78 -11.21 -1.70
C VAL A 192 -14.31 -10.85 -1.48
N ALA A 193 -13.64 -10.26 -2.47
CA ALA A 193 -12.26 -9.79 -2.32
C ALA A 193 -12.14 -8.73 -1.21
N PHE A 194 -13.15 -7.85 -1.06
CA PHE A 194 -13.15 -6.79 -0.06
C PHE A 194 -13.30 -7.36 1.34
N ILE A 195 -14.27 -8.26 1.54
CA ILE A 195 -14.46 -8.97 2.82
C ILE A 195 -13.21 -9.77 3.16
N TYR A 196 -12.64 -10.47 2.18
CA TYR A 196 -11.44 -11.28 2.39
C TYR A 196 -10.23 -10.44 2.77
N ASN A 197 -10.01 -9.29 2.12
CA ASN A 197 -8.95 -8.34 2.49
C ASN A 197 -9.16 -7.78 3.91
N GLY A 198 -10.40 -7.39 4.25
CA GLY A 198 -10.73 -6.93 5.61
C GLY A 198 -10.50 -8.00 6.67
N ALA A 199 -10.93 -9.24 6.41
CA ALA A 199 -10.71 -10.38 7.30
C ALA A 199 -9.21 -10.69 7.45
N ALA A 200 -8.43 -10.61 6.38
CA ALA A 200 -6.97 -10.73 6.41
C ALA A 200 -6.34 -9.70 7.33
N GLY A 201 -6.74 -8.43 7.21
CA GLY A 201 -6.27 -7.36 8.08
C GLY A 201 -6.55 -7.63 9.56
N ILE A 202 -7.73 -8.16 9.89
CA ILE A 202 -8.09 -8.53 11.27
C ILE A 202 -7.21 -9.69 11.77
N VAL A 203 -7.03 -10.74 10.97
CA VAL A 203 -6.18 -11.89 11.34
C VAL A 203 -4.74 -11.45 11.60
N VAL A 204 -4.18 -10.61 10.72
CA VAL A 204 -2.83 -10.05 10.89
C VAL A 204 -2.73 -9.19 12.14
N ALA A 205 -3.72 -8.32 12.39
CA ALA A 205 -3.74 -7.47 13.58
C ALA A 205 -3.78 -8.31 14.87
N LEU A 206 -4.60 -9.36 14.91
CA LEU A 206 -4.68 -10.28 16.04
C LEU A 206 -3.39 -11.07 16.23
N HIS A 207 -2.76 -11.52 15.14
CA HIS A 207 -1.47 -12.21 15.18
C HIS A 207 -0.37 -11.30 15.73
N ASN A 208 -0.30 -10.05 15.29
CA ASN A 208 0.68 -9.08 15.81
C ASN A 208 0.43 -8.74 17.29
N GLN A 209 -0.84 -8.61 17.72
CA GLN A 209 -1.17 -8.39 19.13
C GLN A 209 -0.79 -9.59 20.00
N MET A 210 -0.94 -10.80 19.48
CA MET A 210 -0.52 -12.04 20.12
C MET A 210 1.00 -12.10 20.29
N GLU A 211 1.77 -11.78 19.24
CA GLU A 211 3.25 -11.73 19.32
C GLU A 211 3.74 -10.69 20.32
N ASN A 212 3.00 -9.59 20.48
CA ASN A 212 3.28 -8.56 21.48
C ASN A 212 2.84 -8.95 22.92
N GLY A 213 2.37 -10.17 23.14
CA GLY A 213 1.97 -10.69 24.45
C GLY A 213 0.61 -10.20 24.96
N PHE A 214 -0.17 -9.48 24.16
CA PHE A 214 -1.44 -8.87 24.59
C PHE A 214 -2.53 -9.92 24.90
N LEU A 215 -2.50 -11.07 24.21
CA LEU A 215 -3.50 -12.14 24.38
C LEU A 215 -3.11 -13.18 25.46
N GLY A 216 -1.98 -12.98 26.15
CA GLY A 216 -1.45 -13.91 27.15
C GLY A 216 -0.93 -15.23 26.56
N ASP A 217 -0.45 -16.13 27.43
CA ASP A 217 0.23 -17.40 27.06
C ASP A 217 -0.73 -18.53 26.65
N ASN A 218 -1.86 -18.23 26.02
CA ASN A 218 -2.79 -19.28 25.57
C ASN A 218 -2.28 -19.96 24.30
N GLN A 219 -1.63 -21.12 24.46
CA GLN A 219 -1.05 -21.90 23.36
C GLN A 219 -2.05 -22.31 22.26
N ILE A 220 -3.32 -22.54 22.62
CA ILE A 220 -4.36 -22.91 21.65
C ILE A 220 -4.68 -21.73 20.74
N VAL A 221 -4.88 -20.55 21.34
CA VAL A 221 -5.11 -19.30 20.60
C VAL A 221 -3.88 -18.99 19.74
N HIS A 222 -2.68 -19.20 20.28
CA HIS A 222 -1.44 -18.97 19.57
C HIS A 222 -1.30 -19.82 18.31
N THR A 223 -1.55 -21.12 18.45
CA THR A 223 -1.50 -22.07 17.33
C THR A 223 -2.59 -21.76 16.30
N GLY A 224 -3.81 -21.51 16.75
CA GLY A 224 -4.94 -21.19 15.87
C GLY A 224 -4.72 -19.92 15.05
N LEU A 225 -4.28 -18.83 15.68
CA LEU A 225 -3.99 -17.56 14.99
C LEU A 225 -2.80 -17.70 14.05
N THR A 226 -1.77 -18.47 14.40
CA THR A 226 -0.64 -18.74 13.52
C THR A 226 -1.08 -19.50 12.26
N ILE A 227 -1.93 -20.53 12.40
CA ILE A 227 -2.48 -21.25 11.25
C ILE A 227 -3.32 -20.30 10.38
N LEU A 228 -4.19 -19.48 10.99
CA LEU A 228 -5.00 -18.51 10.26
C LEU A 228 -4.15 -17.48 9.52
N TYR A 229 -3.09 -16.98 10.14
CA TYR A 229 -2.14 -16.05 9.53
C TYR A 229 -1.54 -16.62 8.24
N TRP A 230 -1.09 -17.87 8.26
CA TRP A 230 -0.53 -18.55 7.08
C TRP A 230 -1.57 -19.05 6.07
N ILE A 231 -2.87 -19.00 6.37
CA ILE A 231 -3.91 -19.35 5.39
C ILE A 231 -4.31 -18.13 4.55
N VAL A 232 -4.18 -16.94 5.11
CA VAL A 232 -4.66 -15.71 4.50
C VAL A 232 -3.49 -14.95 3.87
N PRO A 233 -3.62 -14.35 2.67
CA PRO A 233 -2.60 -13.50 2.12
C PRO A 233 -2.55 -12.21 2.92
N HIS A 234 -1.57 -12.14 3.80
CA HIS A 234 -1.27 -10.95 4.57
C HIS A 234 -0.49 -9.94 3.72
N SER A 235 -0.72 -8.66 4.00
CA SER A 235 0.00 -7.56 3.37
C SER A 235 1.46 -7.55 3.82
N LEU A 236 2.37 -7.31 2.89
CA LEU A 236 3.74 -6.97 3.22
C LEU A 236 3.77 -5.61 3.92
N VAL A 237 4.48 -5.53 5.04
CA VAL A 237 4.64 -4.33 5.86
C VAL A 237 6.07 -3.83 5.70
N SER A 238 6.25 -2.53 5.46
CA SER A 238 7.59 -1.92 5.42
C SER A 238 8.04 -1.47 6.82
N ASP A 239 9.35 -1.17 6.98
CA ASP A 239 9.85 -0.58 8.25
C ASP A 239 9.50 0.92 8.37
N ALA A 240 8.83 1.51 7.37
CA ALA A 240 8.56 2.95 7.33
C ALA A 240 7.77 3.45 8.55
N PRO A 241 6.69 2.78 9.02
CA PRO A 241 5.95 3.24 10.21
C PRO A 241 6.81 3.24 11.47
N ARG A 242 7.72 2.27 11.63
CA ARG A 242 8.65 2.22 12.76
C ARG A 242 9.67 3.34 12.71
N GLU A 243 10.20 3.62 11.52
CA GLU A 243 11.17 4.70 11.34
C GLU A 243 10.54 6.08 11.59
N ILE A 244 9.30 6.29 11.12
CA ILE A 244 8.51 7.49 11.42
C ILE A 244 8.36 7.66 12.93
N ALA A 245 7.95 6.60 13.64
CA ALA A 245 7.77 6.66 15.09
C ALA A 245 9.11 6.92 15.83
N ARG A 246 10.22 6.29 15.42
CA ARG A 246 11.55 6.57 16.00
C ARG A 246 11.93 8.04 15.87
N GLN A 247 11.68 8.64 14.70
CA GLN A 247 11.99 10.05 14.45
C GLN A 247 11.06 10.99 15.23
N GLU A 248 9.77 10.65 15.33
CA GLU A 248 8.82 11.38 16.17
C GLU A 248 9.29 11.38 17.64
N PHE A 249 9.64 10.22 18.19
CA PHE A 249 10.18 10.10 19.55
C PHE A 249 11.48 10.88 19.74
N ALA A 250 12.38 10.88 18.76
CA ALA A 250 13.62 11.65 18.83
C ALA A 250 13.36 13.16 18.93
N ILE A 251 12.35 13.68 18.21
CA ILE A 251 11.96 15.09 18.27
C ILE A 251 11.36 15.43 19.65
N PHE A 252 10.47 14.59 20.17
CA PHE A 252 9.84 14.83 21.47
C PHE A 252 10.81 14.68 22.66
N ASN A 253 11.71 13.71 22.63
CA ASN A 253 12.73 13.54 23.68
C ASN A 253 13.81 14.62 23.62
N ALA A 254 14.16 15.13 22.44
CA ALA A 254 15.04 16.30 22.34
C ALA A 254 14.44 17.56 22.99
N GLY A 255 13.10 17.64 23.09
CA GLY A 255 12.39 18.71 23.79
C GLY A 255 12.22 18.48 25.31
N ASN A 256 12.22 17.23 25.77
CA ASN A 256 11.96 16.87 27.18
C ASN A 256 13.12 16.04 27.77
N VAL A 257 13.94 16.67 28.61
CA VAL A 257 15.18 16.12 29.19
C VAL A 257 14.99 14.89 30.12
N ASN A 258 13.77 14.42 30.41
CA ASN A 258 13.53 13.44 31.49
C ASN A 258 12.55 12.28 31.21
N VAL A 259 12.25 11.93 29.95
CA VAL A 259 11.40 10.76 29.69
C VAL A 259 12.27 9.49 29.60
N GLY A 260 12.31 8.72 30.69
CA GLY A 260 13.09 7.50 30.83
C GLY A 260 12.58 6.28 30.04
N GLU A 261 11.59 6.46 29.16
CA GLU A 261 11.17 5.41 28.23
C GLU A 261 12.09 5.41 27.00
N SER A 262 12.75 4.28 26.78
CA SER A 262 13.59 4.10 25.60
C SER A 262 12.72 4.14 24.33
N ALA A 263 13.19 4.81 23.27
CA ALA A 263 12.50 4.82 21.97
C ALA A 263 12.17 3.39 21.47
N SER A 264 12.98 2.41 21.86
CA SER A 264 12.73 0.98 21.63
C SER A 264 11.45 0.44 22.29
N GLN A 265 11.11 0.89 23.51
CA GLN A 265 9.88 0.48 24.18
C GLN A 265 8.65 1.09 23.50
N ALA A 266 8.71 2.35 23.09
CA ALA A 266 7.56 2.97 22.45
C ALA A 266 7.29 2.46 21.02
N VAL A 267 8.35 2.06 20.30
CA VAL A 267 8.23 1.48 18.94
C VAL A 267 7.86 -0.02 18.97
N SER A 268 7.96 -0.67 20.13
CA SER A 268 7.65 -2.11 20.29
C SER A 268 6.20 -2.47 19.94
N GLY A 269 5.26 -1.54 20.08
CA GLY A 269 3.85 -1.74 19.72
C GLY A 269 3.57 -1.64 18.21
N ILE A 270 4.55 -1.21 17.40
CA ILE A 270 4.39 -1.07 15.96
C ILE A 270 4.87 -2.36 15.28
N PRO A 271 4.06 -2.98 14.39
CA PRO A 271 4.46 -4.18 13.65
C PRO A 271 5.78 -4.03 12.92
N GLY A 272 6.54 -5.13 12.81
CA GLY A 272 7.82 -5.13 12.12
C GLY A 272 7.72 -5.14 10.61
N PRO A 273 8.83 -4.83 9.93
CA PRO A 273 8.91 -5.09 8.51
C PRO A 273 8.69 -6.58 8.28
N SER A 274 8.05 -6.89 7.15
CA SER A 274 7.77 -8.27 6.78
C SER A 274 9.02 -9.13 6.79
N SER A 275 8.87 -10.33 7.37
CA SER A 275 9.93 -11.32 7.46
C SER A 275 10.25 -11.92 6.09
N VAL A 276 11.39 -12.61 5.98
CA VAL A 276 11.71 -13.40 4.77
C VAL A 276 10.63 -14.46 4.51
N GLY A 277 10.05 -15.03 5.57
CA GLY A 277 8.95 -15.98 5.47
C GLY A 277 7.72 -15.36 4.80
N ASP A 278 7.40 -14.12 5.17
CA ASP A 278 6.25 -13.38 4.61
C ASP A 278 6.44 -13.13 3.12
N ILE A 279 7.66 -12.78 2.70
CA ILE A 279 7.99 -12.53 1.29
C ILE A 279 7.87 -13.82 0.47
N VAL A 280 8.36 -14.94 0.99
CA VAL A 280 8.26 -16.26 0.33
C VAL A 280 6.79 -16.67 0.20
N TRP A 281 6.01 -16.51 1.27
CA TRP A 281 4.57 -16.79 1.24
C TRP A 281 3.81 -15.90 0.27
N TRP A 282 4.11 -14.60 0.25
CA TRP A 282 3.53 -13.67 -0.72
C TRP A 282 3.83 -14.09 -2.17
N ALA A 283 5.06 -14.51 -2.47
CA ALA A 283 5.43 -15.00 -3.79
C ALA A 283 4.67 -16.29 -4.14
N PHE A 284 4.50 -17.20 -3.18
CA PHE A 284 3.68 -18.40 -3.33
C PHE A 284 2.21 -18.06 -3.63
N VAL A 285 1.61 -17.13 -2.88
CA VAL A 285 0.24 -16.65 -3.10
C VAL A 285 0.05 -16.10 -4.51
N ILE A 286 1.01 -15.32 -5.04
CA ILE A 286 0.96 -14.83 -6.42
C ILE A 286 0.92 -15.98 -7.41
N VAL A 287 1.78 -16.98 -7.23
CA VAL A 287 1.83 -18.15 -8.11
C VAL A 287 0.50 -18.90 -8.05
N VAL A 288 -0.09 -19.05 -6.87
CA VAL A 288 -1.41 -19.67 -6.69
C VAL A 288 -2.50 -18.89 -7.42
N PHE A 289 -2.62 -17.58 -7.21
CA PHE A 289 -3.65 -16.79 -7.89
C PHE A 289 -3.44 -16.74 -9.41
N ALA A 290 -2.20 -16.57 -9.88
CA ALA A 290 -1.89 -16.64 -11.30
C ALA A 290 -2.27 -18.00 -11.91
N SER A 291 -2.03 -19.09 -11.19
CA SER A 291 -2.41 -20.45 -11.60
C SER A 291 -3.93 -20.63 -11.64
N LEU A 292 -4.66 -20.09 -10.67
CA LEU A 292 -6.13 -20.12 -10.63
C LEU A 292 -6.73 -19.38 -11.83
N VAL A 293 -6.17 -18.22 -12.17
CA VAL A 293 -6.56 -17.45 -13.37
C VAL A 293 -6.33 -18.27 -14.63
N TYR A 294 -5.17 -18.91 -14.75
CA TYR A 294 -4.87 -19.77 -15.90
C TYR A 294 -5.87 -20.92 -16.04
N VAL A 295 -6.17 -21.62 -14.95
CA VAL A 295 -7.13 -22.72 -14.95
C VAL A 295 -8.54 -22.24 -15.31
N ALA A 296 -8.96 -21.09 -14.79
CA ALA A 296 -10.28 -20.53 -15.07
C ALA A 296 -10.44 -20.11 -16.53
N VAL A 297 -9.44 -19.42 -17.09
CA VAL A 297 -9.40 -19.06 -18.52
C VAL A 297 -9.43 -20.31 -19.39
N ARG A 298 -8.70 -21.37 -19.01
CA ARG A 298 -8.72 -22.64 -19.74
C ARG A 298 -10.10 -23.31 -19.74
N ARG A 299 -10.83 -23.26 -18.61
CA ARG A 299 -12.16 -23.90 -18.48
C ARG A 299 -13.23 -23.22 -19.33
N ARG A 300 -13.29 -21.89 -19.34
CA ARG A 300 -14.33 -21.14 -20.10
C ARG A 300 -14.19 -21.24 -21.63
N GLN A 301 -13.12 -21.85 -22.12
CA GLN A 301 -12.84 -22.03 -23.55
C GLN A 301 -13.20 -23.43 -24.07
N VAL A 302 -13.63 -24.33 -23.19
CA VAL A 302 -14.14 -25.67 -23.52
C VAL A 302 -15.65 -25.61 -23.52
#